data_AF-A0A380RY69-F1
#
_entry.id   AF-A0A380RY69-F1
#
_cell.length_a   1.000
_cell.length_b   1.000
_cell.length_c   1.000
_cell.angle_alpha   90.00
_cell.angle_beta   90.00
_cell.angle_gamma   90.00
#
_symmetry.space_group_name_H-M   'P 1'
#
loop_
_entity.id
_entity.type
_entity.pdbx_description
1 polymer ?
#
loop_
_entity_poly.entity_id
_entity_poly.type
_entity_poly.pdbx_seq_one_letter_code
_entity_poly.pdbx_strand_id
1 'polypeptide(L)'
;MFVIYYLIAMCVFSGINACLLSYFYRRPLNTYFTAFFFSIVLADFGYLFLALSTTIEGAIVANKVCYLGACFLPLFLFLLICRLCSFDLSRWIKLALFMYSTLVFALSCTVGFSDVFYESVRYVVLNGFGSYLPTYGPGHVLWNILLYFYMVANVVVIIVAAKKKRNVSYKTLIAIAGLAFVSIGAFILARNLENDTLLMPFVYLIDELVLLYICALVKMHDVMNSVLESLEAENTAAYLAFSPKGLYLGCNDIASRYFPELLECRVDHVLPTDVEIESVFKEGMEQLKGASGDKVYRFTYKDRYFKAVMRNVHQNKKLQIFLFRIEDETNIQRYIERLDANNTELAALIKNNKDQIRLFQNQMLVGMAEMVNNKDGFTGAHLKRTKEVVSILVAKMQKDPDLNYSKEFYDDMIAAAPMHDIGKIAIDDKVLCKPGKFTPEEFDEMKTHAEKGAIIIKNLLSNFQSELFVEIAKNMAGGHHERWDGSGYPYGLKGEAIPLEARVMAVADVYDALVSKRCYKEAFSFDDAYDIIDKSMGKHFDPSLKKYFDQSRAELEEYYRKECEAERAETEKSSVESPAN
;
A
#
# COMPACT_ATOMS: atom_id res chain seq x y z
N MET A 1 7.90 74.58 24.68
CA MET A 1 8.91 73.61 24.18
C MET A 1 8.61 72.14 24.51
N PHE A 2 8.29 71.78 25.76
CA PHE A 2 8.06 70.37 26.16
C PHE A 2 7.01 69.61 25.32
N VAL A 3 5.86 70.22 25.02
CA VAL A 3 4.79 69.59 24.22
C VAL A 3 5.21 69.28 22.78
N ILE A 4 5.98 70.16 22.14
CA ILE A 4 6.49 69.92 20.79
C ILE A 4 7.44 68.72 20.80
N TYR A 5 8.38 68.64 21.76
CA TYR A 5 9.27 67.49 21.88
C TYR A 5 8.51 66.19 22.16
N TYR A 6 7.46 66.26 22.98
CA TYR A 6 6.55 65.14 23.22
C TYR A 6 5.85 64.66 21.93
N LEU A 7 5.26 65.56 21.15
CA LEU A 7 4.57 65.21 19.90
C LEU A 7 5.53 64.70 18.82
N ILE A 8 6.74 65.26 18.74
CA ILE A 8 7.81 64.73 17.88
C ILE A 8 8.15 63.30 18.31
N ALA A 9 8.30 63.04 19.62
CA ALA A 9 8.56 61.70 20.12
C ALA A 9 7.43 60.73 19.76
N MET A 10 6.15 61.13 19.92
CA MET A 10 5.01 60.29 19.53
C MET A 10 5.06 59.94 18.03
N CYS A 11 5.27 60.92 17.14
CA CYS A 11 5.39 60.69 15.69
C CYS A 11 6.55 59.75 15.34
N VAL A 12 7.70 59.91 15.99
CA VAL A 12 8.88 59.06 15.73
C VAL A 12 8.62 57.64 16.20
N PHE A 13 8.07 57.47 17.40
CA PHE A 13 7.75 56.14 17.91
C PHE A 13 6.66 55.43 17.11
N SER A 14 5.62 56.15 16.66
CA SER A 14 4.59 55.55 15.80
C SER A 14 5.14 55.16 14.42
N GLY A 15 6.02 55.99 13.84
CA GLY A 15 6.77 55.63 12.64
C GLY A 15 7.65 54.39 12.81
N ILE A 16 8.34 54.27 13.94
CA ILE A 16 9.16 53.08 14.27
C ILE A 16 8.26 51.85 14.39
N ASN A 17 7.13 51.93 15.11
CA ASN A 17 6.20 50.81 15.26
C ASN A 17 5.63 50.33 13.92
N ALA A 18 5.28 51.24 13.01
CA ALA A 18 4.85 50.90 11.66
C ALA A 18 5.96 50.19 10.84
N CYS A 19 7.22 50.60 11.01
CA CYS A 19 8.36 49.93 10.41
C CYS A 19 8.62 48.54 11.01
N LEU A 20 8.51 48.40 12.34
CA LEU A 20 8.65 47.13 13.05
C LEU A 20 7.58 46.11 12.60
N LEU A 21 6.34 46.57 12.43
CA LEU A 21 5.27 45.77 11.87
C LEU A 21 5.65 45.23 10.48
N SER A 22 6.19 46.09 9.60
CA SER A 22 6.59 45.70 8.25
C SER A 22 7.81 44.77 8.24
N TYR A 23 8.77 44.98 9.14
CA TYR A 23 10.02 44.21 9.20
C TYR A 23 9.82 42.80 9.76
N PHE A 24 9.10 42.66 10.88
CA PHE A 24 8.93 41.37 11.56
C PHE A 24 7.87 40.46 10.92
N TYR A 25 7.03 41.01 10.04
CA TYR A 25 5.89 40.30 9.49
C TYR A 25 5.83 40.44 7.96
N ARG A 26 6.83 39.86 7.27
CA ARG A 26 7.05 39.91 5.80
C ARG A 26 6.06 39.11 4.93
N ARG A 27 5.14 38.33 5.50
CA ARG A 27 4.05 37.61 4.78
C ARG A 27 2.79 38.49 4.74
N PRO A 28 1.73 38.23 3.93
CA PRO A 28 0.64 39.19 3.80
C PRO A 28 -0.11 39.37 5.12
N LEU A 29 0.37 40.33 5.93
CA LEU A 29 -0.35 40.91 7.03
C LEU A 29 -1.67 41.40 6.47
N ASN A 30 -2.72 41.24 7.26
CA ASN A 30 -4.01 41.79 6.88
C ASN A 30 -3.85 43.30 6.63
N THR A 31 -4.29 43.75 5.45
CA THR A 31 -4.21 45.15 5.01
C THR A 31 -4.74 46.15 6.03
N TYR A 32 -5.67 45.74 6.91
CA TYR A 32 -6.20 46.60 7.98
C TYR A 32 -5.16 46.93 9.08
N PHE A 33 -4.19 46.05 9.38
CA PHE A 33 -3.12 46.38 10.33
C PHE A 33 -2.25 47.51 9.78
N THR A 34 -1.78 47.37 8.54
CA THR A 34 -0.97 48.41 7.89
C THR A 34 -1.73 49.73 7.79
N ALA A 35 -3.01 49.69 7.43
CA ALA A 35 -3.83 50.88 7.30
C ALA A 35 -4.08 51.58 8.66
N PHE A 36 -4.24 50.82 9.75
CA PHE A 36 -4.41 51.36 11.09
C PHE A 36 -3.15 52.09 11.57
N PHE A 37 -1.98 51.45 11.50
CA PHE A 37 -0.70 52.05 11.91
C PHE A 37 -0.38 53.31 11.09
N PHE A 38 -0.61 53.27 9.78
CA PHE A 38 -0.41 54.45 8.93
C PHE A 38 -1.37 55.60 9.29
N SER A 39 -2.61 55.28 9.68
CA SER A 39 -3.60 56.30 10.09
C SER A 39 -3.20 56.98 11.41
N ILE A 40 -2.55 56.25 12.33
CA ILE A 40 -2.00 56.82 13.58
C ILE A 40 -0.88 57.80 13.26
N VAL A 41 0.08 57.40 12.43
CA VAL A 41 1.18 58.27 12.01
C VAL A 41 0.64 59.57 11.41
N LEU A 42 -0.37 59.49 10.53
CA LEU A 42 -1.01 60.69 9.96
C LEU A 42 -1.71 61.56 11.01
N ALA A 43 -2.42 60.95 11.97
CA ALA A 43 -3.08 61.68 13.05
C ALA A 43 -2.06 62.42 13.94
N ASP A 44 -0.97 61.75 14.33
CA ASP A 44 0.10 62.32 15.15
C ASP A 44 0.80 63.49 14.44
N PHE A 45 1.06 63.37 13.13
CA PHE A 45 1.56 64.48 12.32
C PHE A 45 0.59 65.66 12.31
N GLY A 46 -0.71 65.40 12.27
CA GLY A 46 -1.74 66.43 12.39
C GLY A 46 -1.66 67.19 13.71
N TYR A 47 -1.52 66.48 14.83
CA TYR A 47 -1.33 67.10 16.16
C TYR A 47 -0.02 67.88 16.27
N LEU A 48 1.08 67.36 15.70
CA LEU A 48 2.37 68.05 15.67
C LEU A 48 2.30 69.34 14.84
N PHE A 49 1.71 69.30 13.65
CA PHE A 49 1.51 70.49 12.82
C PHE A 49 0.62 71.51 13.50
N LEU A 50 -0.37 71.06 14.27
CA LEU A 50 -1.24 71.96 15.02
C LEU A 50 -0.44 72.69 16.10
N ALA A 51 0.36 71.97 16.88
CA ALA A 51 1.20 72.56 17.93
C ALA A 51 2.28 73.52 17.38
N LEU A 52 2.75 73.28 16.15
CA LEU A 52 3.72 74.14 15.44
C LEU A 52 3.07 75.33 14.72
N SER A 53 1.75 75.34 14.56
CA SER A 53 1.06 76.41 13.85
C SER A 53 1.18 77.74 14.61
N THR A 54 1.40 78.82 13.86
CA THR A 54 1.45 80.20 14.38
C THR A 54 0.34 81.08 13.82
N THR A 55 -0.41 80.56 12.85
CA THR A 55 -1.52 81.23 12.17
C THR A 55 -2.78 80.37 12.20
N ILE A 56 -3.95 81.02 12.10
CA ILE A 56 -5.24 80.32 12.03
C ILE A 56 -5.33 79.41 10.79
N GLU A 57 -4.78 79.85 9.65
CA GLU A 57 -4.74 79.06 8.42
C GLU A 57 -3.89 77.79 8.60
N GLY A 58 -2.73 77.91 9.25
CA GLY A 58 -1.88 76.78 9.60
C GLY A 58 -2.57 75.78 10.53
N ALA A 59 -3.29 76.26 11.54
CA ALA A 59 -4.07 75.42 12.46
C ALA A 59 -5.21 74.67 11.73
N ILE A 60 -5.89 75.33 10.79
CA ILE A 60 -6.95 74.72 9.97
C ILE A 60 -6.38 73.60 9.08
N VAL A 61 -5.23 73.83 8.43
CA VAL A 61 -4.59 72.81 7.60
C VAL A 61 -4.12 71.62 8.46
N ALA A 62 -3.49 71.89 9.60
CA ALA A 62 -3.08 70.84 10.54
C ALA A 62 -4.26 70.00 11.03
N ASN A 63 -5.40 70.64 11.30
CA ASN A 63 -6.61 69.95 11.68
C ASN A 63 -7.15 69.02 10.57
N LYS A 64 -7.07 69.44 9.30
CA LYS A 64 -7.45 68.58 8.16
C LYS A 64 -6.57 67.33 8.08
N VAL A 65 -5.27 67.46 8.37
CA VAL A 65 -4.35 66.31 8.46
C VAL A 65 -4.72 65.41 9.65
N CYS A 66 -5.07 65.98 10.80
CA CYS A 66 -5.55 65.23 11.95
C CYS A 66 -6.80 64.39 11.62
N TYR A 67 -7.79 64.99 10.95
CA TYR A 67 -9.01 64.29 10.53
C TYR A 67 -8.77 63.25 9.43
N LEU A 68 -7.74 63.42 8.58
CA LEU A 68 -7.35 62.41 7.59
C LEU A 68 -6.93 61.09 8.25
N GLY A 69 -6.22 61.14 9.37
CA GLY A 69 -5.92 59.94 10.17
C GLY A 69 -7.10 59.51 11.04
N ALA A 70 -7.66 60.44 11.80
CA ALA A 70 -8.66 60.13 12.83
C ALA A 70 -9.98 59.59 12.25
N CYS A 71 -10.42 60.02 11.06
CA CYS A 71 -11.69 59.54 10.47
C CYS A 71 -11.70 58.05 10.10
N PHE A 72 -10.52 57.51 9.78
CA PHE A 72 -10.38 56.12 9.35
C PHE A 72 -9.87 55.20 10.46
N LEU A 73 -9.29 55.76 11.53
CA LEU A 73 -8.75 55.00 12.65
C LEU A 73 -9.80 54.10 13.34
N PRO A 74 -11.01 54.57 13.73
CA PRO A 74 -12.04 53.72 14.31
C PRO A 74 -12.55 52.64 13.34
N LEU A 75 -12.60 52.94 12.05
CA LEU A 75 -13.01 52.00 11.00
C LEU A 75 -12.01 50.85 10.89
N PHE A 76 -10.72 51.15 10.75
CA PHE A 76 -9.69 50.11 10.63
C PHE A 76 -9.58 49.30 11.91
N LEU A 77 -9.72 49.92 13.09
CA LEU A 77 -9.79 49.20 14.37
C LEU A 77 -10.97 48.22 14.39
N PHE A 78 -12.16 48.65 13.99
CA PHE A 78 -13.33 47.79 13.95
C PHE A 78 -13.19 46.62 12.97
N LEU A 79 -12.69 46.88 11.76
CA LEU A 79 -12.43 45.83 10.76
C LEU A 79 -11.37 44.83 11.23
N LEU A 80 -10.36 45.34 11.95
CA LEU A 80 -9.33 44.53 12.57
C LEU A 80 -9.89 43.61 13.65
N ILE A 81 -10.68 44.17 14.58
CA ILE A 81 -11.36 43.41 15.64
C ILE A 81 -12.28 42.36 15.04
N CYS A 82 -13.08 42.72 14.02
CA CYS A 82 -13.92 41.75 13.32
C CYS A 82 -13.10 40.61 12.72
N ARG A 83 -11.95 40.90 12.09
CA ARG A 83 -11.09 39.85 11.55
C ARG A 83 -10.53 38.96 12.66
N LEU A 84 -9.96 39.55 13.71
CA LEU A 84 -9.34 38.81 14.82
C LEU A 84 -10.38 37.93 15.55
N CYS A 85 -11.63 38.38 15.59
CA CYS A 85 -12.76 37.62 16.13
C CYS A 85 -13.41 36.65 15.11
N SER A 86 -12.84 36.48 13.92
CA SER A 86 -13.37 35.63 12.83
C SER A 86 -14.82 35.97 12.43
N PHE A 87 -15.11 37.26 12.30
CA PHE A 87 -16.31 37.84 11.70
C PHE A 87 -16.02 38.36 10.30
N ASP A 88 -16.62 37.73 9.30
CA ASP A 88 -16.51 38.17 7.92
C ASP A 88 -17.68 39.08 7.54
N LEU A 89 -17.43 40.39 7.48
CA LEU A 89 -18.38 41.34 6.91
C LEU A 89 -18.40 41.24 5.38
N SER A 90 -19.59 41.38 4.80
CA SER A 90 -19.79 41.45 3.35
C SER A 90 -19.04 42.64 2.76
N ARG A 91 -18.64 42.53 1.48
CA ARG A 91 -17.91 43.59 0.77
C ARG A 91 -18.71 44.90 0.72
N TRP A 92 -20.03 44.81 0.61
CA TRP A 92 -20.94 45.96 0.58
C TRP A 92 -21.01 46.72 1.91
N ILE A 93 -21.00 46.01 3.05
CA ILE A 93 -20.98 46.67 4.37
C ILE A 93 -19.64 47.38 4.58
N LYS A 94 -18.53 46.74 4.22
CA LYS A 94 -17.19 47.36 4.29
C LYS A 94 -17.13 48.64 3.45
N LEU A 95 -17.67 48.60 2.23
CA LEU A 95 -17.74 49.76 1.35
C LEU A 95 -18.60 50.87 1.95
N ALA A 96 -19.78 50.55 2.50
CA ALA A 96 -20.65 51.53 3.12
C ALA A 96 -20.00 52.24 4.33
N LEU A 97 -19.31 51.48 5.19
CA LEU A 97 -18.58 52.05 6.34
C LEU A 97 -17.42 52.95 5.88
N PHE A 98 -16.68 52.54 4.85
CA PHE A 98 -15.60 53.35 4.27
C PHE A 98 -16.13 54.65 3.63
N MET A 99 -17.25 54.58 2.90
CA MET A 99 -17.91 55.74 2.32
C MET A 99 -18.39 56.72 3.41
N TYR A 100 -18.88 56.21 4.54
CA TYR A 100 -19.29 57.05 5.66
C TYR A 100 -18.09 57.77 6.32
N SER A 101 -16.98 57.08 6.59
CA SER A 101 -15.74 57.73 7.07
C SER A 101 -15.22 58.78 6.08
N THR A 102 -15.31 58.50 4.78
CA THR A 102 -14.91 59.45 3.72
C THR A 102 -15.82 60.68 3.69
N LEU A 103 -17.13 60.51 3.88
CA LEU A 103 -18.09 61.61 3.97
C LEU A 103 -17.75 62.54 5.15
N VAL A 104 -17.49 61.99 6.33
CA VAL A 104 -17.11 62.79 7.50
C VAL A 104 -15.80 63.53 7.27
N PHE A 105 -14.81 62.87 6.66
CA PHE A 105 -13.55 63.53 6.29
C PHE A 105 -13.77 64.68 5.28
N ALA A 106 -14.59 64.47 4.24
CA ALA A 106 -14.91 65.50 3.26
C ALA A 106 -15.59 66.72 3.91
N LEU A 107 -16.49 66.50 4.88
CA LEU A 107 -17.08 67.59 5.66
C LEU A 107 -16.02 68.31 6.52
N SER A 108 -15.07 67.60 7.13
CA SER A 108 -13.98 68.24 7.88
C SER A 108 -13.08 69.13 6.99
N CYS A 109 -12.97 68.82 5.70
CA CYS A 109 -12.21 69.62 4.75
C CYS A 109 -12.86 70.98 4.42
N THR A 110 -14.16 71.16 4.70
CA THR A 110 -14.87 72.43 4.48
C THR A 110 -14.55 73.48 5.55
N VAL A 111 -13.86 73.10 6.64
CA VAL A 111 -13.41 74.03 7.69
C VAL A 111 -12.56 75.15 7.06
N GLY A 112 -12.95 76.39 7.36
CA GLY A 112 -12.36 77.62 6.79
C GLY A 112 -13.05 78.15 5.53
N PHE A 113 -13.95 77.37 4.91
CA PHE A 113 -14.71 77.77 3.71
C PHE A 113 -16.23 77.75 3.92
N SER A 114 -16.73 76.95 4.85
CA SER A 114 -18.16 76.77 5.10
C SER A 114 -18.44 76.38 6.55
N ASP A 115 -19.58 76.86 7.07
CA ASP A 115 -20.01 76.68 8.46
C ASP A 115 -20.62 75.29 8.76
N VAL A 116 -20.60 74.39 7.77
CA VAL A 116 -21.26 73.07 7.85
C VAL A 116 -20.62 72.19 8.93
N PHE A 117 -19.29 72.15 9.03
CA PHE A 117 -18.59 71.29 9.99
C PHE A 117 -18.24 72.03 11.29
N TYR A 118 -17.64 73.22 11.19
CA TYR A 118 -17.45 74.16 12.30
C TYR A 118 -18.04 75.52 11.92
N GLU A 119 -18.82 76.11 12.81
CA GLU A 119 -19.44 77.44 12.62
C GLU A 119 -18.42 78.57 12.73
N SER A 120 -17.43 78.42 13.59
CA SER A 120 -16.31 79.35 13.72
C SER A 120 -15.10 78.65 14.34
N VAL A 121 -13.92 79.15 14.02
CA VAL A 121 -12.65 78.64 14.57
C VAL A 121 -11.89 79.84 15.12
N ARG A 122 -11.52 79.78 16.40
CA ARG A 122 -10.66 80.79 17.02
C ARG A 122 -9.27 80.20 17.26
N TYR A 123 -8.23 80.90 16.84
CA TYR A 123 -6.87 80.53 17.19
C TYR A 123 -6.59 80.89 18.65
N VAL A 124 -6.09 79.94 19.42
CA VAL A 124 -5.75 80.13 20.83
C VAL A 124 -4.38 79.52 21.08
N VAL A 125 -3.52 80.24 21.80
CA VAL A 125 -2.25 79.69 22.27
C VAL A 125 -2.48 79.07 23.66
N LEU A 126 -2.68 77.76 23.71
CA LEU A 126 -2.86 77.02 24.96
C LEU A 126 -1.51 76.48 25.41
N ASN A 127 -1.10 76.78 26.65
CA ASN A 127 0.14 76.31 27.26
C ASN A 127 1.43 76.62 26.45
N GLY A 128 1.41 77.67 25.61
CA GLY A 128 2.57 78.12 24.83
C GLY A 128 2.71 77.50 23.44
N PHE A 129 1.66 76.90 22.88
CA PHE A 129 1.64 76.27 21.55
C PHE A 129 0.33 76.59 20.80
N GLY A 130 0.37 76.52 19.47
CA GLY A 130 -0.80 76.77 18.64
C GLY A 130 -1.90 75.73 18.88
N SER A 131 -3.12 76.21 19.13
CA SER A 131 -4.32 75.41 19.22
C SER A 131 -5.48 76.17 18.58
N TYR A 132 -6.61 75.49 18.38
CA TYR A 132 -7.83 76.13 17.92
C TYR A 132 -9.01 75.73 18.80
N LEU A 133 -9.92 76.68 19.03
CA LEU A 133 -11.17 76.46 19.73
C LEU A 133 -12.31 76.52 18.71
N PRO A 134 -12.91 75.38 18.34
CA PRO A 134 -14.01 75.34 17.39
C PRO A 134 -15.37 75.60 18.06
N THR A 135 -16.27 76.28 17.36
CA THR A 135 -17.71 76.15 17.61
C THR A 135 -18.29 75.13 16.63
N TYR A 136 -18.92 74.09 17.16
CA TYR A 136 -19.32 72.92 16.37
C TYR A 136 -20.57 73.19 15.53
N GLY A 137 -20.47 72.94 14.22
CA GLY A 137 -21.61 72.99 13.32
C GLY A 137 -22.38 71.65 13.26
N PRO A 138 -23.51 71.60 12.53
CA PRO A 138 -24.36 70.43 12.44
C PRO A 138 -23.66 69.21 11.82
N GLY A 139 -22.69 69.42 10.92
CA GLY A 139 -21.91 68.35 10.29
C GLY A 139 -20.99 67.61 11.27
N HIS A 140 -20.54 68.26 12.35
CA HIS A 140 -19.72 67.60 13.38
C HIS A 140 -20.52 66.56 14.19
N VAL A 141 -21.86 66.61 14.17
CA VAL A 141 -22.70 65.59 14.81
C VAL A 141 -22.47 64.21 14.16
N LEU A 142 -22.23 64.16 12.84
CA LEU A 142 -21.95 62.91 12.12
C LEU A 142 -20.64 62.26 12.59
N TRP A 143 -19.63 63.07 12.92
CA TRP A 143 -18.38 62.59 13.51
C TRP A 143 -18.61 61.93 14.88
N ASN A 144 -19.39 62.57 15.75
CA ASN A 144 -19.74 62.01 17.05
C ASN A 144 -20.54 60.70 16.91
N ILE A 145 -21.53 60.66 16.02
CA ILE A 145 -22.32 59.45 15.72
C ILE A 145 -21.40 58.31 15.28
N LEU A 146 -20.43 58.59 14.41
CA LEU A 146 -19.46 57.60 13.94
C LEU A 146 -18.67 56.97 15.10
N LEU A 147 -18.15 57.81 15.99
CA LEU A 147 -17.36 57.37 17.13
C LEU A 147 -18.20 56.50 18.06
N TYR A 148 -19.38 56.97 18.47
CA TYR A 148 -20.28 56.19 19.34
C TYR A 148 -20.69 54.86 18.70
N PHE A 149 -20.96 54.85 17.40
CA PHE A 149 -21.25 53.62 16.66
C PHE A 149 -20.11 52.60 16.79
N TYR A 150 -18.86 52.99 16.53
CA TYR A 150 -17.72 52.07 16.62
C TYR A 150 -17.40 51.64 18.04
N MET A 151 -17.58 52.51 19.04
CA MET A 151 -17.43 52.15 20.45
C MET A 151 -18.37 51.01 20.83
N VAL A 152 -19.65 51.12 20.47
CA VAL A 152 -20.66 50.08 20.73
C VAL A 152 -20.39 48.84 19.88
N ALA A 153 -20.11 49.01 18.59
CA ALA A 153 -19.91 47.89 17.67
C ALA A 153 -18.71 47.02 18.06
N ASN A 154 -17.60 47.62 18.50
CA ASN A 154 -16.43 46.88 19.00
C ASN A 154 -16.78 46.02 20.22
N VAL A 155 -17.45 46.59 21.21
CA VAL A 155 -17.88 45.86 22.42
C VAL A 155 -18.82 44.71 22.06
N VAL A 156 -19.79 44.94 21.17
CA VAL A 156 -20.72 43.90 20.71
C VAL A 156 -19.98 42.76 20.02
N VAL A 157 -19.07 43.05 19.08
CA VAL A 157 -18.30 42.02 18.38
C VAL A 157 -17.48 41.18 19.36
N ILE A 158 -16.82 41.81 20.33
CA ILE A 158 -16.02 41.12 21.35
C ILE A 158 -16.91 40.20 22.23
N ILE A 159 -18.07 40.68 22.69
CA ILE A 159 -19.01 39.89 23.50
C ILE A 159 -19.55 38.69 22.70
N VAL A 160 -19.94 38.90 21.44
CA VAL A 160 -20.46 37.81 20.60
C VAL A 160 -19.35 36.81 20.29
N ALA A 161 -18.12 37.27 20.03
CA ALA A 161 -16.97 36.39 19.84
C ALA A 161 -16.71 35.53 21.08
N ALA A 162 -16.68 36.12 22.27
CA ALA A 162 -16.48 35.41 23.53
C ALA A 162 -17.57 34.35 23.79
N LYS A 163 -18.83 34.59 23.41
CA LYS A 163 -19.94 33.65 23.62
C LYS A 163 -20.07 32.56 22.54
N LYS A 164 -19.78 32.87 21.27
CA LYS A 164 -20.12 32.00 20.12
C LYS A 164 -18.92 31.41 19.39
N LYS A 165 -17.71 31.96 19.53
CA LYS A 165 -16.54 31.57 18.73
C LYS A 165 -15.49 30.89 19.60
N ARG A 166 -15.46 29.55 19.59
CA ARG A 166 -14.50 28.74 20.35
C ARG A 166 -13.08 28.71 19.79
N ASN A 167 -12.88 29.16 18.55
CA ASN A 167 -11.59 29.16 17.86
C ASN A 167 -10.75 30.42 18.14
N VAL A 168 -11.20 31.33 19.01
CA VAL A 168 -10.48 32.56 19.36
C VAL A 168 -9.95 32.43 20.78
N SER A 169 -8.64 32.66 20.96
CA SER A 169 -8.00 32.59 22.27
C SER A 169 -8.56 33.65 23.22
N TYR A 170 -8.91 33.24 24.45
CA TYR A 170 -9.35 34.18 25.49
C TYR A 170 -8.29 35.24 25.81
N LYS A 171 -6.99 34.92 25.70
CA LYS A 171 -5.89 35.89 25.88
C LYS A 171 -5.95 37.00 24.82
N THR A 172 -6.24 36.64 23.56
CA THR A 172 -6.42 37.59 22.46
C THR A 172 -7.68 38.43 22.65
N LEU A 173 -8.79 37.83 23.08
CA LEU A 173 -10.03 38.56 23.38
C LEU A 173 -9.85 39.56 24.53
N ILE A 174 -9.14 39.18 25.59
CA ILE A 174 -8.83 40.07 26.72
C ILE A 174 -7.94 41.24 26.26
N ALA A 175 -6.91 40.97 25.45
CA ALA A 175 -6.05 42.02 24.91
C ALA A 175 -6.81 43.02 24.01
N ILE A 176 -7.68 42.52 23.13
CA ILE A 176 -8.53 43.36 22.26
C ILE A 176 -9.55 44.16 23.09
N ALA A 177 -10.15 43.55 24.10
CA ALA A 177 -11.07 44.24 25.01
C ALA A 177 -10.37 45.33 25.81
N GLY A 178 -9.14 45.06 26.28
CA GLY A 178 -8.29 46.04 26.95
C GLY A 178 -7.96 47.23 26.05
N LEU A 179 -7.53 46.97 24.82
CA LEU A 179 -7.30 47.99 23.79
C LEU A 179 -8.54 48.89 23.61
N ALA A 180 -9.68 48.29 23.27
CA ALA A 180 -10.92 49.03 23.03
C ALA A 180 -11.36 49.85 24.27
N PHE A 181 -11.20 49.30 25.48
CA PHE A 181 -11.56 49.99 26.72
C PHE A 181 -10.64 51.17 27.03
N VAL A 182 -9.33 51.03 26.80
CA VAL A 182 -8.35 52.12 26.98
C VAL A 182 -8.63 53.25 26.01
N SER A 183 -8.83 52.97 24.71
CA SER A 183 -9.13 54.01 23.73
C SER A 183 -10.47 54.72 24.03
N ILE A 184 -11.50 53.96 24.45
CA ILE A 184 -12.81 54.49 24.85
C ILE A 184 -12.70 55.39 26.08
N GLY A 185 -12.04 54.92 27.13
CA GLY A 185 -11.88 55.64 28.39
C GLY A 185 -11.06 56.92 28.19
N ALA A 186 -9.99 56.84 27.41
CA ALA A 186 -9.17 57.99 27.09
C ALA A 186 -9.93 59.04 26.25
N PHE A 187 -10.73 58.62 25.27
CA PHE A 187 -11.57 59.55 24.51
C PHE A 187 -12.54 60.33 25.40
N ILE A 188 -13.23 59.64 26.33
CA ILE A 188 -14.16 60.28 27.26
C ILE A 188 -13.42 61.24 28.21
N LEU A 189 -12.25 60.81 28.73
CA LEU A 189 -11.44 61.61 29.63
C LEU A 189 -10.88 62.86 28.94
N ALA A 190 -10.37 62.70 27.72
CA ALA A 190 -9.82 63.79 26.91
C ALA A 190 -10.89 64.87 26.66
N ARG A 191 -12.11 64.43 26.30
CA ARG A 191 -13.26 65.30 26.04
C ARG A 191 -13.70 66.10 27.28
N ASN A 192 -13.61 65.50 28.47
CA ASN A 192 -14.00 66.14 29.73
C ASN A 192 -12.92 67.08 30.30
N LEU A 193 -11.64 66.81 29.99
CA LEU A 193 -10.50 67.60 30.48
C LEU A 193 -10.02 68.66 29.50
N GLU A 194 -10.65 68.79 28.33
CA GLU A 194 -10.27 69.70 27.23
C GLU A 194 -8.78 69.57 26.83
N ASN A 195 -8.19 68.38 27.00
CA ASN A 195 -6.76 68.11 26.80
C ASN A 195 -6.49 67.10 25.67
N ASP A 196 -7.36 67.11 24.66
CA ASP A 196 -7.36 66.20 23.51
C ASP A 196 -6.01 66.16 22.78
N THR A 197 -5.30 67.29 22.73
CA THR A 197 -4.04 67.46 22.00
C THR A 197 -2.84 66.72 22.63
N LEU A 198 -2.92 66.35 23.90
CA LEU A 198 -1.84 65.65 24.60
C LEU A 198 -2.17 64.19 24.87
N LEU A 199 -3.42 63.88 25.19
CA LEU A 199 -3.79 62.53 25.62
C LEU A 199 -3.93 61.55 24.44
N MET A 200 -4.44 62.01 23.28
CA MET A 200 -4.74 61.11 22.16
C MET A 200 -3.50 60.53 21.47
N PRO A 201 -2.45 61.32 21.15
CA PRO A 201 -1.21 60.76 20.59
C PRO A 201 -0.57 59.69 21.49
N PHE A 202 -0.64 59.88 22.82
CA PHE A 202 -0.17 58.87 23.77
C PHE A 202 -0.95 57.55 23.65
N VAL A 203 -2.28 57.65 23.61
CA VAL A 203 -3.18 56.49 23.54
C VAL A 203 -2.98 55.75 22.23
N TYR A 204 -2.81 56.46 21.12
CA TYR A 204 -2.51 55.85 19.83
C TYR A 204 -1.22 55.05 19.85
N LEU A 205 -0.16 55.58 20.48
CA LEU A 205 1.10 54.85 20.64
C LEU A 205 0.92 53.57 21.49
N ILE A 206 0.15 53.65 22.58
CA ILE A 206 -0.18 52.46 23.39
C ILE A 206 -0.98 51.44 22.55
N ASP A 207 -1.93 51.91 21.74
CA ASP A 207 -2.74 51.06 20.89
C ASP A 207 -1.89 50.32 19.85
N GLU A 208 -0.88 50.96 19.25
CA GLU A 208 0.08 50.31 18.36
C GLU A 208 0.90 49.23 19.07
N LEU A 209 1.42 49.51 20.27
CA LEU A 209 2.21 48.54 21.05
C LEU A 209 1.38 47.31 21.44
N VAL A 210 0.13 47.53 21.87
CA VAL A 210 -0.81 46.44 22.19
C VAL A 210 -1.14 45.62 20.94
N LEU A 211 -1.32 46.26 19.77
CA LEU A 211 -1.54 45.56 18.51
C LEU A 211 -0.32 44.78 18.03
N LEU A 212 0.90 45.30 18.20
CA LEU A 212 2.14 44.56 17.93
C LEU A 212 2.24 43.31 18.83
N TYR A 213 1.90 43.45 20.11
CA TYR A 213 1.84 42.32 21.03
C TYR A 213 0.79 41.28 20.63
N ILE A 214 -0.42 41.71 20.21
CA ILE A 214 -1.46 40.81 19.69
C ILE A 214 -0.96 40.07 18.44
N CYS A 215 -0.26 40.75 17.53
CA CYS A 215 0.34 40.11 16.36
C CYS A 215 1.34 39.02 16.74
N ALA A 216 2.19 39.26 17.75
CA ALA A 216 3.13 38.26 18.26
C ALA A 216 2.41 37.06 18.92
N LEU A 217 1.36 37.30 19.70
CA LEU A 217 0.55 36.25 20.34
C LEU A 217 -0.18 35.37 19.33
N VAL A 218 -0.77 35.95 18.28
CA VAL A 218 -1.49 35.20 17.24
C VAL A 218 -0.52 34.33 16.45
N LYS A 219 0.70 34.82 16.16
CA LYS A 219 1.75 34.06 15.47
C LYS A 219 2.18 32.80 16.23
N MET A 220 2.20 32.81 17.56
CA MET A 220 2.51 31.61 18.37
C MET A 220 1.39 30.55 18.37
N HIS A 221 0.15 30.92 18.03
CA HIS A 221 -0.98 29.98 18.01
C HIS A 221 -1.23 29.36 16.63
N ASP A 222 -0.51 29.80 15.60
CA ASP A 222 -0.61 29.28 14.23
C ASP A 222 0.30 28.03 14.05
N VAL A 223 0.21 27.11 15.02
CA VAL A 223 0.90 25.80 15.04
C VAL A 223 0.70 25.02 13.74
N MET A 224 -0.43 25.27 13.05
CA MET A 224 -0.75 24.69 11.75
C MET A 224 0.32 24.98 10.69
N ASN A 225 0.93 26.17 10.69
CA ASN A 225 1.95 26.53 9.71
C ASN A 225 3.28 25.84 10.00
N SER A 226 3.66 25.69 11.26
CA SER A 226 4.83 24.90 11.65
C SER A 226 4.62 23.41 11.40
N VAL A 227 3.39 22.90 11.53
CA VAL A 227 3.03 21.54 11.12
C VAL A 227 3.10 21.38 9.60
N LEU A 228 2.64 22.37 8.82
CA LEU A 228 2.77 22.35 7.36
C LEU A 228 4.24 22.39 6.92
N GLU A 229 5.07 23.23 7.52
CA GLU A 229 6.51 23.30 7.24
C GLU A 229 7.23 22.00 7.67
N SER A 230 6.82 21.38 8.80
CA SER A 230 7.35 20.07 9.23
C SER A 230 6.90 18.93 8.31
N LEU A 231 5.64 18.94 7.87
CA LEU A 231 5.10 17.98 6.91
C LEU A 231 5.76 18.13 5.53
N GLU A 232 6.13 19.35 5.12
CA GLU A 232 6.92 19.62 3.91
C GLU A 232 8.37 19.13 4.04
N ALA A 233 8.97 19.26 5.22
CA ALA A 233 10.32 18.76 5.50
C ALA A 233 10.40 17.23 5.58
N GLU A 234 9.34 16.56 6.05
CA GLU A 234 9.21 15.10 6.03
C GLU A 234 8.66 14.56 4.69
N ASN A 235 8.04 15.42 3.87
CA ASN A 235 7.49 15.00 2.58
C ASN A 235 8.64 14.57 1.67
N THR A 236 8.69 13.30 1.31
CA THR A 236 9.60 12.79 0.27
C THR A 236 9.02 12.97 -1.14
N ALA A 237 7.78 13.49 -1.25
CA ALA A 237 7.12 13.66 -2.52
C ALA A 237 7.55 14.94 -3.24
N ALA A 238 7.84 14.80 -4.52
CA ALA A 238 8.04 15.90 -5.45
C ALA A 238 6.68 16.47 -5.87
N TYR A 239 6.54 17.79 -5.85
CA TYR A 239 5.33 18.48 -6.29
C TYR A 239 5.62 19.36 -7.50
N LEU A 240 4.79 19.25 -8.55
CA LEU A 240 4.78 20.15 -9.71
C LEU A 240 3.37 20.68 -9.94
N ALA A 241 3.27 21.97 -10.30
CA ALA A 241 2.01 22.62 -10.60
C ALA A 241 1.98 23.19 -12.02
N PHE A 242 0.84 23.02 -12.69
CA PHE A 242 0.58 23.58 -14.01
C PHE A 242 -0.74 24.34 -14.04
N SER A 243 -0.81 25.37 -14.88
CA SER A 243 -2.03 26.14 -15.12
C SER A 243 -3.06 25.30 -15.90
N PRO A 244 -4.34 25.73 -15.99
CA PRO A 244 -5.35 25.01 -16.78
C PRO A 244 -5.02 24.95 -18.27
N LYS A 245 -4.14 25.84 -18.74
CA LYS A 245 -3.60 25.88 -20.11
C LYS A 245 -2.39 24.95 -20.30
N GLY A 246 -1.91 24.29 -19.25
CA GLY A 246 -0.74 23.41 -19.27
C GLY A 246 0.60 24.14 -19.13
N LEU A 247 0.59 25.39 -18.65
CA LEU A 247 1.82 26.18 -18.44
C LEU A 247 2.42 25.88 -17.06
N TYR A 248 3.73 25.78 -16.96
CA TYR A 248 4.45 25.52 -15.72
C TYR A 248 4.26 26.67 -14.72
N LEU A 249 3.87 26.36 -13.48
CA LEU A 249 3.68 27.34 -12.40
C LEU A 249 4.78 27.29 -11.34
N GLY A 250 5.40 26.13 -11.15
CA GLY A 250 6.44 25.93 -10.15
C GLY A 250 6.52 24.49 -9.64
N CYS A 251 7.59 24.20 -8.90
CA CYS A 251 7.81 22.93 -8.22
C CYS A 251 8.52 23.12 -6.88
N ASN A 252 8.55 22.09 -6.04
CA ASN A 252 9.33 22.09 -4.80
C ASN A 252 10.79 21.65 -5.04
N ASP A 253 11.64 21.77 -4.02
CA ASP A 253 13.07 21.42 -4.10
C ASP A 253 13.28 19.93 -4.46
N ILE A 254 12.41 19.06 -3.97
CA ILE A 254 12.49 17.61 -4.22
C ILE A 254 12.22 17.29 -5.69
N ALA A 255 11.21 17.93 -6.28
CA ALA A 255 10.96 17.83 -7.72
C ALA A 255 12.16 18.28 -8.54
N SER A 256 12.81 19.37 -8.12
CA SER A 256 14.02 19.87 -8.79
C SER A 256 15.23 18.92 -8.66
N ARG A 257 15.30 18.12 -7.59
CA ARG A 257 16.33 17.08 -7.43
C ARG A 257 16.07 15.85 -8.28
N TYR A 258 14.82 15.43 -8.42
CA TYR A 258 14.44 14.31 -9.28
C TYR A 258 14.51 14.69 -10.76
N PHE A 259 14.16 15.93 -11.09
CA PHE A 259 14.08 16.47 -12.44
C PHE A 259 14.84 17.80 -12.52
N PRO A 260 16.18 17.78 -12.62
CA PRO A 260 17.01 18.99 -12.69
C PRO A 260 16.65 19.94 -13.83
N GLU A 261 16.07 19.40 -14.91
CA GLU A 261 15.61 20.15 -16.08
C GLU A 261 14.53 21.21 -15.73
N LEU A 262 13.82 21.03 -14.61
CA LEU A 262 12.83 21.99 -14.12
C LEU A 262 13.46 23.31 -13.62
N LEU A 263 14.73 23.31 -13.23
CA LEU A 263 15.42 24.52 -12.74
C LEU A 263 15.60 25.57 -13.84
N GLU A 264 15.62 25.15 -15.10
CA GLU A 264 15.76 26.03 -16.26
C GLU A 264 14.39 26.54 -16.77
N CYS A 265 13.29 26.00 -16.24
CA CYS A 265 11.94 26.34 -16.67
C CYS A 265 11.45 27.66 -16.05
N ARG A 266 10.92 28.55 -16.89
CA ARG A 266 10.27 29.79 -16.43
C ARG A 266 8.79 29.57 -16.16
N VAL A 267 8.27 30.27 -15.15
CA VAL A 267 6.83 30.33 -14.86
C VAL A 267 6.06 30.84 -16.08
N ASP A 268 4.86 30.31 -16.28
CA ASP A 268 3.94 30.59 -17.39
C ASP A 268 4.45 30.17 -18.78
N HIS A 269 5.48 29.33 -18.85
CA HIS A 269 5.97 28.75 -20.10
C HIS A 269 5.63 27.26 -20.21
N VAL A 270 5.67 26.73 -21.43
CA VAL A 270 5.56 25.29 -21.70
C VAL A 270 6.89 24.65 -21.32
N LEU A 271 6.85 23.41 -20.82
CA LEU A 271 8.06 22.63 -20.58
C LEU A 271 8.84 22.44 -21.89
N PRO A 272 10.18 22.41 -21.85
CA PRO A 272 11.00 22.16 -23.04
C PRO A 272 10.70 20.77 -23.63
N THR A 273 10.59 20.69 -24.96
CA THR A 273 10.17 19.47 -25.68
C THR A 273 11.19 18.34 -25.65
N ASP A 274 12.44 18.67 -25.29
CA ASP A 274 13.54 17.71 -25.18
C ASP A 274 13.55 16.93 -23.85
N VAL A 275 12.60 17.19 -22.95
CA VAL A 275 12.50 16.53 -21.65
C VAL A 275 11.59 15.30 -21.79
N GLU A 276 12.13 14.09 -21.62
CA GLU A 276 11.35 12.82 -21.67
C GLU A 276 10.07 12.86 -20.81
N ILE A 277 10.13 13.62 -19.71
CA ILE A 277 9.06 13.77 -18.73
C ILE A 277 7.92 14.67 -19.22
N GLU A 278 8.13 15.52 -20.23
CA GLU A 278 7.06 16.37 -20.80
C GLU A 278 5.90 15.52 -21.29
N SER A 279 6.22 14.42 -21.99
CA SER A 279 5.22 13.49 -22.54
C SER A 279 4.29 12.94 -21.44
N VAL A 280 4.88 12.54 -20.30
CA VAL A 280 4.19 12.00 -19.12
C VAL A 280 3.25 13.03 -18.51
N PHE A 281 3.71 14.27 -18.32
CA PHE A 281 2.88 15.32 -17.73
C PHE A 281 1.79 15.82 -18.66
N LYS A 282 2.08 15.90 -19.96
CA LYS A 282 1.12 16.32 -20.99
C LYS A 282 -0.01 15.31 -21.13
N GLU A 283 0.32 14.02 -21.24
CA GLU A 283 -0.65 12.92 -21.27
C GLU A 283 -1.48 12.91 -19.97
N GLY A 284 -0.83 13.08 -18.81
CA GLY A 284 -1.49 13.19 -17.53
C GLY A 284 -2.49 14.34 -17.41
N MET A 285 -2.12 15.53 -17.91
CA MET A 285 -3.02 16.69 -17.96
C MET A 285 -4.21 16.47 -18.90
N GLU A 286 -4.01 15.82 -20.04
CA GLU A 286 -5.09 15.48 -20.97
C GLU A 286 -6.09 14.50 -20.35
N GLN A 287 -5.61 13.46 -19.66
CA GLN A 287 -6.47 12.50 -18.97
C GLN A 287 -7.27 13.12 -17.81
N LEU A 288 -6.77 14.22 -17.22
CA LEU A 288 -7.46 14.98 -16.18
C LEU A 288 -8.50 15.98 -16.72
N LYS A 289 -8.42 16.37 -18.01
CA LYS A 289 -9.41 17.24 -18.68
C LYS A 289 -10.68 16.46 -19.02
N GLY A 290 -11.48 16.15 -17.99
CA GLY A 290 -12.80 15.52 -18.15
C GLY A 290 -13.12 14.42 -17.13
N ALA A 291 -12.17 14.05 -16.28
CA ALA A 291 -12.35 13.02 -15.27
C ALA A 291 -12.55 13.60 -13.86
N SER A 292 -13.45 12.99 -13.08
CA SER A 292 -13.59 13.24 -11.64
C SER A 292 -12.72 12.23 -10.87
N GLY A 293 -11.74 12.72 -10.11
CA GLY A 293 -10.91 11.90 -9.20
C GLY A 293 -9.41 11.99 -9.49
N ASP A 294 -8.62 11.44 -8.57
CA ASP A 294 -7.16 11.35 -8.69
C ASP A 294 -6.78 10.36 -9.80
N LYS A 295 -5.74 10.69 -10.57
CA LYS A 295 -5.15 9.78 -11.56
C LYS A 295 -3.76 9.38 -11.13
N VAL A 296 -3.45 8.09 -11.24
CA VAL A 296 -2.13 7.54 -10.89
C VAL A 296 -1.45 7.08 -12.16
N TYR A 297 -0.23 7.55 -12.37
CA TYR A 297 0.62 7.18 -13.50
C TYR A 297 1.97 6.70 -12.98
N ARG A 298 2.48 5.60 -13.54
CA ARG A 298 3.80 5.07 -13.19
C ARG A 298 4.70 5.18 -14.40
N PHE A 299 5.91 5.68 -14.20
CA PHE A 299 6.88 5.87 -15.28
C PHE A 299 8.30 5.61 -14.77
N THR A 300 9.18 5.35 -15.72
CA THR A 300 10.60 5.14 -15.44
C THR A 300 11.38 6.33 -15.99
N TYR A 301 12.32 6.85 -15.21
CA TYR A 301 13.18 7.96 -15.62
C TYR A 301 14.58 7.77 -15.03
N LYS A 302 15.62 7.79 -15.87
CA LYS A 302 17.04 7.59 -15.49
C LYS A 302 17.23 6.42 -14.50
N ASP A 303 16.72 5.24 -14.86
CA ASP A 303 16.80 3.99 -14.06
C ASP A 303 16.12 4.04 -12.68
N ARG A 304 15.15 4.94 -12.52
CA ARG A 304 14.30 5.04 -11.33
C ARG A 304 12.84 4.89 -11.70
N TYR A 305 12.10 4.27 -10.80
CA TYR A 305 10.67 4.06 -10.94
C TYR A 305 9.92 5.11 -10.13
N PHE A 306 9.06 5.86 -10.79
CA PHE A 306 8.29 6.93 -10.19
C PHE A 306 6.78 6.66 -10.30
N LYS A 307 6.05 7.11 -9.28
CA LYS A 307 4.60 7.14 -9.24
C LYS A 307 4.13 8.58 -9.12
N ALA A 308 3.43 9.06 -10.14
CA ALA A 308 2.78 10.35 -10.16
C ALA A 308 1.29 10.21 -9.81
N VAL A 309 0.83 10.93 -8.79
CA VAL A 309 -0.57 11.15 -8.45
C VAL A 309 -0.96 12.55 -8.91
N MET A 310 -1.93 12.64 -9.80
CA MET A 310 -2.32 13.85 -10.49
C MET A 310 -3.72 14.27 -10.05
N ARG A 311 -3.88 15.55 -9.69
CA ARG A 311 -5.11 16.10 -9.12
C ARG A 311 -5.50 17.43 -9.75
N ASN A 312 -6.81 17.64 -9.88
CA ASN A 312 -7.41 18.90 -10.27
C ASN A 312 -7.75 19.75 -9.03
N VAL A 313 -7.03 20.85 -8.83
CA VAL A 313 -7.34 21.76 -7.71
C VAL A 313 -8.30 22.84 -8.20
N HIS A 314 -9.46 22.91 -7.54
CA HIS A 314 -10.54 23.82 -7.88
C HIS A 314 -10.72 24.89 -6.81
N GLN A 315 -11.04 26.12 -7.23
CA GLN A 315 -11.48 27.19 -6.33
C GLN A 315 -12.80 27.75 -6.87
N ASN A 316 -13.83 27.84 -6.02
CA ASN A 316 -15.18 28.28 -6.41
C ASN A 316 -15.73 27.53 -7.65
N LYS A 317 -15.54 26.21 -7.71
CA LYS A 317 -15.92 25.33 -8.85
C LYS A 317 -15.22 25.60 -10.19
N LYS A 318 -14.20 26.48 -10.22
CA LYS A 318 -13.35 26.71 -11.40
C LYS A 318 -12.01 26.01 -11.20
N LEU A 319 -11.54 25.28 -12.22
CA LEU A 319 -10.21 24.66 -12.22
C LEU A 319 -9.15 25.77 -12.14
N GLN A 320 -8.27 25.66 -11.14
CA GLN A 320 -7.18 26.61 -10.92
C GLN A 320 -5.85 26.01 -11.37
N ILE A 321 -5.51 24.80 -10.95
CA ILE A 321 -4.23 24.16 -11.27
C ILE A 321 -4.36 22.65 -11.43
N PHE A 322 -3.48 22.07 -12.25
CA PHE A 322 -3.14 20.66 -12.22
C PHE A 322 -1.96 20.48 -11.25
N LEU A 323 -2.14 19.62 -10.25
CA LEU A 323 -1.11 19.30 -9.26
C LEU A 323 -0.62 17.87 -9.46
N PHE A 324 0.69 17.70 -9.61
CA PHE A 324 1.36 16.41 -9.69
C PHE A 324 2.13 16.18 -8.40
N ARG A 325 1.88 15.06 -7.74
CA ARG A 325 2.65 14.54 -6.60
C ARG A 325 3.40 13.29 -7.05
N ILE A 326 4.72 13.31 -7.00
CA ILE A 326 5.58 12.26 -7.55
C ILE A 326 6.40 11.62 -6.43
N GLU A 327 6.39 10.30 -6.37
CA GLU A 327 7.08 9.48 -5.36
C GLU A 327 8.06 8.53 -6.06
N ASP A 328 9.28 8.41 -5.52
CA ASP A 328 10.30 7.45 -5.96
C ASP A 328 9.98 6.07 -5.36
N GLU A 329 9.49 5.14 -6.18
CA GLU A 329 9.17 3.76 -5.81
C GLU A 329 10.29 2.78 -6.23
N THR A 330 11.49 3.25 -6.60
CA THR A 330 12.58 2.40 -7.13
C THR A 330 12.95 1.26 -6.19
N ASN A 331 13.06 1.52 -4.90
CA ASN A 331 13.39 0.49 -3.91
C ASN A 331 12.29 -0.56 -3.76
N ILE A 332 11.02 -0.13 -3.86
CA ILE A 332 9.86 -1.02 -3.82
C ILE A 332 9.88 -1.92 -5.06
N GLN A 333 10.10 -1.35 -6.25
CA GLN A 333 10.14 -2.10 -7.48
C GLN A 333 11.28 -3.14 -7.50
N ARG A 334 12.49 -2.75 -7.10
CA ARG A 334 13.63 -3.69 -6.97
C ARG A 334 13.38 -4.79 -5.95
N TYR A 335 12.62 -4.50 -4.89
CA TYR A 335 12.23 -5.50 -3.90
C TYR A 335 11.22 -6.50 -4.49
N ILE A 336 10.23 -6.04 -5.25
CA ILE A 336 9.27 -6.89 -5.96
C ILE A 336 9.99 -7.81 -6.96
N GLU A 337 10.89 -7.25 -7.77
CA GLU A 337 11.70 -8.03 -8.74
C GLU A 337 12.51 -9.13 -8.04
N ARG A 338 13.12 -8.82 -6.88
CA ARG A 338 13.87 -9.81 -6.09
C ARG A 338 12.97 -10.88 -5.48
N LEU A 339 11.77 -10.52 -5.02
CA LEU A 339 10.79 -11.48 -4.52
C LEU A 339 10.34 -12.45 -5.61
N ASP A 340 10.08 -11.96 -6.82
CA ASP A 340 9.66 -12.81 -7.95
C ASP A 340 10.78 -13.77 -8.39
N ALA A 341 12.03 -13.29 -8.41
CA ALA A 341 13.19 -14.13 -8.66
C ALA A 341 13.30 -15.25 -7.60
N ASN A 342 13.22 -14.90 -6.32
CA ASN A 342 13.28 -15.87 -5.21
C ASN A 342 12.12 -16.87 -5.26
N ASN A 343 10.90 -16.43 -5.59
CA ASN A 343 9.73 -17.30 -5.71
C ASN A 343 9.91 -18.31 -6.85
N THR A 344 10.49 -17.88 -7.96
CA THR A 344 10.77 -18.75 -9.12
C THR A 344 11.82 -19.80 -8.76
N GLU A 345 12.91 -19.40 -8.08
CA GLU A 345 13.95 -20.30 -7.61
C GLU A 345 13.39 -21.32 -6.60
N LEU A 346 12.60 -20.86 -5.63
CA LEU A 346 11.97 -21.71 -4.63
C LEU A 346 11.02 -22.73 -5.28
N ALA A 347 10.23 -22.31 -6.27
CA ALA A 347 9.34 -23.22 -7.01
C ALA A 347 10.13 -24.32 -7.75
N ALA A 348 11.26 -23.96 -8.37
CA ALA A 348 12.14 -24.92 -9.02
C ALA A 348 12.77 -25.91 -8.02
N LEU A 349 13.23 -25.42 -6.86
CA LEU A 349 13.80 -26.25 -5.80
C LEU A 349 12.76 -27.23 -5.22
N ILE A 350 11.54 -26.75 -4.94
CA ILE A 350 10.44 -27.60 -4.45
C ILE A 350 10.15 -28.72 -5.46
N LYS A 351 10.08 -28.39 -6.75
CA LYS A 351 9.85 -29.40 -7.80
C LYS A 351 10.95 -30.44 -7.82
N ASN A 352 12.22 -30.01 -7.84
CA ASN A 352 13.36 -30.93 -7.85
C ASN A 352 13.39 -31.84 -6.61
N ASN A 353 13.17 -31.28 -5.42
CA ASN A 353 13.13 -32.06 -4.18
C ASN A 353 11.98 -33.08 -4.19
N LYS A 354 10.80 -32.70 -4.71
CA LYS A 354 9.66 -33.61 -4.86
C LYS A 354 10.00 -34.78 -5.79
N ASP A 355 10.66 -34.52 -6.90
CA ASP A 355 11.06 -35.55 -7.86
C ASP A 355 12.14 -36.48 -7.27
N GLN A 356 13.11 -35.94 -6.52
CA GLN A 356 14.10 -36.76 -5.81
C GLN A 356 13.48 -37.64 -4.72
N ILE A 357 12.55 -37.10 -3.92
CA ILE A 357 11.84 -37.88 -2.89
C ILE A 357 11.06 -39.03 -3.54
N ARG A 358 10.37 -38.78 -4.65
CA ARG A 358 9.65 -39.84 -5.39
C ARG A 358 10.58 -40.92 -5.93
N LEU A 359 11.70 -40.52 -6.52
CA LEU A 359 12.71 -41.46 -7.01
C LEU A 359 13.26 -42.33 -5.86
N PHE A 360 13.61 -41.70 -4.75
CA PHE A 360 14.10 -42.40 -3.55
C PHE A 360 13.06 -43.37 -2.99
N GLN A 361 11.80 -42.96 -2.88
CA GLN A 361 10.70 -43.84 -2.43
C GLN A 361 10.56 -45.08 -3.33
N ASN A 362 10.57 -44.89 -4.66
CA ASN A 362 10.47 -46.00 -5.60
C ASN A 362 11.68 -46.95 -5.51
N GLN A 363 12.89 -46.41 -5.37
CA GLN A 363 14.11 -47.22 -5.20
C GLN A 363 14.08 -48.01 -3.89
N MET A 364 13.60 -47.42 -2.80
CA MET A 364 13.45 -48.11 -1.52
C MET A 364 12.41 -49.24 -1.60
N LEU A 365 11.29 -49.04 -2.29
CA LEU A 365 10.29 -50.09 -2.51
C LEU A 365 10.87 -51.28 -3.27
N VAL A 366 11.58 -51.02 -4.37
CA VAL A 366 12.23 -52.08 -5.15
C VAL A 366 13.30 -52.79 -4.32
N GLY A 367 14.15 -52.04 -3.60
CA GLY A 367 15.18 -52.63 -2.74
C GLY A 367 14.60 -53.50 -1.61
N MET A 368 13.45 -53.12 -1.04
CA MET A 368 12.76 -53.94 -0.05
C MET A 368 12.25 -55.26 -0.64
N ALA A 369 11.66 -55.21 -1.84
CA ALA A 369 11.22 -56.42 -2.54
C ALA A 369 12.40 -57.35 -2.85
N GLU A 370 13.52 -56.80 -3.35
CA GLU A 370 14.74 -57.57 -3.64
C GLU A 370 15.33 -58.22 -2.38
N MET A 371 15.34 -57.52 -1.24
CA MET A 371 15.80 -58.09 0.04
C MET A 371 15.01 -59.33 0.46
N VAL A 372 13.68 -59.32 0.29
CA VAL A 372 12.84 -60.48 0.62
C VAL A 372 13.13 -61.64 -0.33
N ASN A 373 13.29 -61.38 -1.62
CA ASN A 373 13.54 -62.43 -2.60
C ASN A 373 14.91 -63.11 -2.45
N ASN A 374 15.94 -62.35 -2.07
CA ASN A 374 17.25 -62.93 -1.75
C ASN A 374 17.18 -63.95 -0.60
N LYS A 375 16.18 -63.84 0.28
CA LYS A 375 15.92 -64.80 1.38
C LYS A 375 15.41 -66.16 0.87
N ASP A 376 14.63 -66.16 -0.22
CA ASP A 376 13.99 -67.34 -0.82
C ASP A 376 14.89 -68.05 -1.85
N GLY A 377 16.16 -67.62 -1.99
CA GLY A 377 17.11 -68.19 -2.95
C GLY A 377 16.78 -67.88 -4.43
N PHE A 378 15.73 -67.11 -4.70
CA PHE A 378 15.44 -66.55 -6.02
C PHE A 378 16.21 -65.25 -6.23
N THR A 379 16.84 -65.11 -7.40
CA THR A 379 17.49 -63.86 -7.78
C THR A 379 16.45 -62.75 -8.04
N GLY A 380 16.84 -61.48 -7.92
CA GLY A 380 16.00 -60.33 -8.26
C GLY A 380 15.42 -60.36 -9.70
N ALA A 381 15.92 -61.25 -10.56
CA ALA A 381 15.39 -61.50 -11.90
C ALA A 381 13.91 -61.90 -11.89
N HIS A 382 13.43 -62.70 -10.93
CA HIS A 382 12.01 -63.09 -10.86
C HIS A 382 11.08 -61.88 -10.66
N LEU A 383 11.47 -60.90 -9.83
CA LEU A 383 10.69 -59.67 -9.63
C LEU A 383 10.61 -58.84 -10.90
N LYS A 384 11.74 -58.72 -11.61
CA LYS A 384 11.81 -57.99 -12.86
C LYS A 384 10.93 -58.65 -13.93
N ARG A 385 11.00 -59.98 -14.05
CA ARG A 385 10.24 -60.74 -15.05
C ARG A 385 8.73 -60.71 -14.76
N THR A 386 8.31 -60.98 -13.52
CA THR A 386 6.88 -60.90 -13.17
C THR A 386 6.30 -59.50 -13.36
N LYS A 387 7.04 -58.46 -12.98
CA LYS A 387 6.66 -57.07 -13.26
C LYS A 387 6.49 -56.81 -14.76
N GLU A 388 7.41 -57.31 -15.59
CA GLU A 388 7.32 -57.16 -17.04
C GLU A 388 6.10 -57.90 -17.61
N VAL A 389 5.82 -59.13 -17.14
CA VAL A 389 4.62 -59.87 -17.55
C VAL A 389 3.35 -59.10 -17.21
N VAL A 390 3.26 -58.54 -15.99
CA VAL A 390 2.15 -57.65 -15.61
C VAL A 390 2.08 -56.43 -16.53
N SER A 391 3.22 -55.80 -16.85
CA SER A 391 3.27 -54.63 -17.74
C SER A 391 2.75 -54.93 -19.14
N ILE A 392 3.15 -56.07 -19.73
CA ILE A 392 2.70 -56.50 -21.05
C ILE A 392 1.19 -56.76 -21.04
N LEU A 393 0.67 -57.47 -20.02
CA LEU A 393 -0.76 -57.74 -19.87
C LEU A 393 -1.57 -56.44 -19.72
N VAL A 394 -1.12 -55.55 -18.84
CA VAL A 394 -1.72 -54.23 -18.61
C VAL A 394 -1.75 -53.40 -19.88
N ALA A 395 -0.70 -53.45 -20.71
CA ALA A 395 -0.66 -52.73 -21.98
C ALA A 395 -1.71 -53.21 -22.99
N LYS A 396 -2.14 -54.48 -22.92
CA LYS A 396 -3.30 -54.98 -23.70
C LYS A 396 -4.61 -54.53 -23.09
N MET A 397 -4.73 -54.63 -21.76
CA MET A 397 -5.92 -54.23 -21.02
C MET A 397 -6.25 -52.74 -21.18
N GLN A 398 -5.26 -51.86 -21.18
CA GLN A 398 -5.41 -50.41 -21.38
C GLN A 398 -6.01 -50.03 -22.74
N LYS A 399 -5.89 -50.90 -23.74
CA LYS A 399 -6.45 -50.68 -25.09
C LYS A 399 -7.90 -51.15 -25.20
N ASP A 400 -8.40 -51.84 -24.19
CA ASP A 400 -9.74 -52.40 -24.20
C ASP A 400 -10.77 -51.35 -23.74
N PRO A 401 -11.72 -50.94 -24.61
CA PRO A 401 -12.72 -49.94 -24.25
C PRO A 401 -13.71 -50.43 -23.20
N ASP A 402 -13.82 -51.74 -22.98
CA ASP A 402 -14.72 -52.32 -21.97
C ASP A 402 -14.12 -52.25 -20.55
N LEU A 403 -12.83 -51.94 -20.41
CA LEU A 403 -12.16 -51.72 -19.12
C LEU A 403 -11.99 -50.23 -18.84
N ASN A 404 -12.81 -49.68 -17.94
CA ASN A 404 -12.78 -48.27 -17.57
C ASN A 404 -11.97 -48.02 -16.29
N TYR A 405 -10.68 -48.33 -16.30
CA TYR A 405 -9.75 -48.01 -15.21
C TYR A 405 -8.89 -46.79 -15.56
N SER A 406 -8.49 -46.02 -14.53
CA SER A 406 -7.60 -44.88 -14.73
C SER A 406 -6.20 -45.34 -15.13
N LYS A 407 -5.47 -44.47 -15.84
CA LYS A 407 -4.04 -44.72 -16.12
C LYS A 407 -3.24 -44.97 -14.84
N GLU A 408 -3.55 -44.21 -13.78
CA GLU A 408 -2.92 -44.35 -12.46
C GLU A 408 -3.10 -45.74 -11.86
N PHE A 409 -4.30 -46.34 -11.97
CA PHE A 409 -4.54 -47.72 -11.50
C PHE A 409 -3.62 -48.74 -12.18
N TYR A 410 -3.43 -48.60 -13.50
CA TYR A 410 -2.54 -49.48 -14.26
C TYR A 410 -1.06 -49.25 -13.95
N ASP A 411 -0.63 -47.99 -13.84
CA ASP A 411 0.74 -47.64 -13.48
C ASP A 411 1.08 -48.16 -12.07
N ASP A 412 0.15 -48.04 -11.11
CA ASP A 412 0.26 -48.57 -9.75
C ASP A 412 0.28 -50.11 -9.73
N MET A 413 -0.51 -50.77 -10.57
CA MET A 413 -0.49 -52.24 -10.71
C MET A 413 0.88 -52.75 -11.17
N ILE A 414 1.50 -52.09 -12.15
CA ILE A 414 2.86 -52.45 -12.60
C ILE A 414 3.89 -52.16 -11.51
N ALA A 415 3.77 -51.03 -10.82
CA ALA A 415 4.71 -50.63 -9.78
C ALA A 415 4.64 -51.52 -8.53
N ALA A 416 3.47 -52.07 -8.21
CA ALA A 416 3.26 -52.92 -7.03
C ALA A 416 3.53 -54.41 -7.29
N ALA A 417 3.60 -54.89 -8.54
CA ALA A 417 3.86 -56.29 -8.87
C ALA A 417 5.10 -56.91 -8.16
N PRO A 418 6.25 -56.22 -8.02
CA PRO A 418 7.40 -56.75 -7.28
C PRO A 418 7.13 -57.06 -5.80
N MET A 419 6.05 -56.53 -5.22
CA MET A 419 5.75 -56.68 -3.79
C MET A 419 4.84 -57.87 -3.47
N HIS A 420 4.37 -58.63 -4.47
CA HIS A 420 3.41 -59.72 -4.24
C HIS A 420 3.91 -60.74 -3.21
N ASP A 421 5.21 -61.02 -3.20
CA ASP A 421 5.86 -62.00 -2.35
C ASP A 421 6.51 -61.43 -1.07
N ILE A 422 6.30 -60.14 -0.76
CA ILE A 422 6.98 -59.46 0.36
C ILE A 422 6.72 -60.15 1.72
N GLY A 423 5.61 -60.87 1.86
CA GLY A 423 5.27 -61.61 3.06
C GLY A 423 6.17 -62.81 3.38
N LYS A 424 6.97 -63.29 2.41
CA LYS A 424 7.95 -64.37 2.62
C LYS A 424 8.98 -64.02 3.70
N ILE A 425 9.20 -62.73 3.98
CA ILE A 425 10.05 -62.28 5.09
C ILE A 425 9.60 -62.85 6.45
N ALA A 426 8.30 -63.10 6.61
CA ALA A 426 7.68 -63.55 7.85
C ALA A 426 7.41 -65.07 7.88
N ILE A 427 8.04 -65.83 6.98
CA ILE A 427 8.08 -67.31 6.98
C ILE A 427 9.41 -67.76 7.60
N ASP A 428 9.38 -68.82 8.42
CA ASP A 428 10.58 -69.40 9.03
C ASP A 428 11.55 -69.90 7.94
N ASP A 429 12.84 -69.62 8.10
CA ASP A 429 13.88 -69.96 7.14
C ASP A 429 13.95 -71.46 6.85
N LYS A 430 13.61 -72.32 7.84
CA LYS A 430 13.58 -73.77 7.67
C LYS A 430 12.47 -74.21 6.72
N VAL A 431 11.36 -73.48 6.69
CA VAL A 431 10.24 -73.74 5.76
C VAL A 431 10.56 -73.08 4.42
N LEU A 432 10.97 -71.81 4.41
CA LEU A 432 11.27 -71.08 3.17
C LEU A 432 12.38 -71.73 2.35
N CYS A 433 13.50 -72.09 2.98
CA CYS A 433 14.68 -72.65 2.30
C CYS A 433 14.68 -74.19 2.20
N LYS A 434 13.54 -74.87 2.47
CA LYS A 434 13.51 -76.33 2.51
C LYS A 434 13.78 -76.95 1.14
N PRO A 435 14.76 -77.87 1.00
CA PRO A 435 14.92 -78.65 -0.21
C PRO A 435 13.87 -79.77 -0.27
N GLY A 436 12.96 -79.72 -1.25
CA GLY A 436 11.98 -80.78 -1.52
C GLY A 436 10.52 -80.37 -1.29
N LYS A 437 9.63 -81.36 -1.13
CA LYS A 437 8.19 -81.10 -0.90
C LYS A 437 7.92 -80.73 0.56
N PHE A 438 6.97 -79.80 0.76
CA PHE A 438 6.46 -79.44 2.08
C PHE A 438 5.59 -80.55 2.69
N THR A 439 5.64 -80.69 4.01
CA THR A 439 4.59 -81.39 4.77
C THR A 439 3.31 -80.54 4.79
N PRO A 440 2.14 -81.09 5.15
CA PRO A 440 0.92 -80.29 5.27
C PRO A 440 1.07 -79.08 6.18
N GLU A 441 1.74 -79.23 7.32
CA GLU A 441 1.96 -78.16 8.31
C GLU A 441 2.89 -77.07 7.77
N GLU A 442 3.96 -77.46 7.09
CA GLU A 442 4.89 -76.52 6.45
C GLU A 442 4.23 -75.78 5.28
N PHE A 443 3.35 -76.46 4.52
CA PHE A 443 2.59 -75.82 3.46
C PHE A 443 1.55 -74.85 4.04
N ASP A 444 0.90 -75.20 5.15
CA ASP A 444 0.02 -74.30 5.90
C ASP A 444 0.76 -73.05 6.37
N GLU A 445 1.98 -73.19 6.89
CA GLU A 445 2.84 -72.04 7.23
C GLU A 445 3.19 -71.22 5.98
N MET A 446 3.64 -71.86 4.90
CA MET A 446 4.00 -71.18 3.65
C MET A 446 2.85 -70.34 3.10
N LYS A 447 1.61 -70.85 3.11
CA LYS A 447 0.41 -70.11 2.65
C LYS A 447 0.20 -68.79 3.39
N THR A 448 0.69 -68.67 4.63
CA THR A 448 0.52 -67.44 5.42
C THR A 448 1.28 -66.24 4.85
N HIS A 449 2.23 -66.42 3.92
CA HIS A 449 2.97 -65.29 3.34
C HIS A 449 2.05 -64.32 2.61
N ALA A 450 0.97 -64.79 1.96
CA ALA A 450 0.04 -63.92 1.25
C ALA A 450 -0.66 -62.96 2.24
N GLU A 451 -1.25 -63.51 3.30
CA GLU A 451 -1.93 -62.70 4.34
C GLU A 451 -0.95 -61.78 5.07
N LYS A 452 0.20 -62.32 5.49
CA LYS A 452 1.26 -61.53 6.16
C LYS A 452 1.79 -60.42 5.25
N GLY A 453 1.93 -60.69 3.94
CA GLY A 453 2.34 -59.72 2.92
C GLY A 453 1.35 -58.56 2.83
N ALA A 454 0.05 -58.85 2.74
CA ALA A 454 -0.99 -57.82 2.76
C ALA A 454 -0.93 -56.93 4.02
N ILE A 455 -0.71 -57.54 5.20
CA ILE A 455 -0.56 -56.81 6.47
C ILE A 455 0.70 -55.92 6.46
N ILE A 456 1.83 -56.47 6.00
CA ILE A 456 3.11 -55.75 5.92
C ILE A 456 2.98 -54.54 4.99
N ILE A 457 2.40 -54.71 3.80
CA ILE A 457 2.19 -53.62 2.83
C ILE A 457 1.32 -52.52 3.44
N LYS A 458 0.20 -52.90 4.06
CA LYS A 458 -0.68 -51.93 4.73
C LYS A 458 0.08 -51.14 5.79
N ASN A 459 0.84 -51.80 6.65
CA ASN A 459 1.55 -51.14 7.75
C ASN A 459 2.71 -50.26 7.26
N LEU A 460 3.45 -50.71 6.24
CA LEU A 460 4.61 -49.99 5.73
C LEU A 460 4.22 -48.79 4.87
N LEU A 461 3.16 -48.89 4.07
CA LEU A 461 2.92 -47.91 2.99
C LEU A 461 1.81 -46.90 3.27
N SER A 462 0.91 -47.17 4.23
CA SER A 462 -0.27 -46.29 4.48
C SER A 462 0.06 -44.83 4.79
N ASN A 463 1.27 -44.54 5.29
CA ASN A 463 1.70 -43.17 5.62
C ASN A 463 2.56 -42.50 4.54
N PHE A 464 2.96 -43.24 3.51
CA PHE A 464 3.98 -42.79 2.53
C PHE A 464 3.52 -42.85 1.08
N GLN A 465 2.47 -43.62 0.77
CA GLN A 465 1.94 -43.83 -0.57
C GLN A 465 0.46 -43.44 -0.67
N SER A 466 -0.06 -43.34 -1.88
CA SER A 466 -1.49 -43.11 -2.11
C SER A 466 -2.31 -44.29 -1.59
N GLU A 467 -3.53 -44.02 -1.11
CA GLU A 467 -4.45 -45.07 -0.65
C GLU A 467 -4.71 -46.12 -1.75
N LEU A 468 -4.81 -45.67 -3.01
CA LEU A 468 -4.95 -46.52 -4.19
C LEU A 468 -3.77 -47.49 -4.36
N PHE A 469 -2.53 -46.98 -4.35
CA PHE A 469 -1.34 -47.83 -4.48
C PHE A 469 -1.25 -48.86 -3.35
N VAL A 470 -1.54 -48.44 -2.11
CA VAL A 470 -1.54 -49.33 -0.94
C VAL A 470 -2.57 -50.43 -1.09
N GLU A 471 -3.77 -50.11 -1.57
CA GLU A 471 -4.83 -51.09 -1.80
C GLU A 471 -4.44 -52.10 -2.89
N ILE A 472 -3.96 -51.61 -4.04
CA ILE A 472 -3.49 -52.45 -5.15
C ILE A 472 -2.37 -53.39 -4.72
N ALA A 473 -1.35 -52.87 -4.04
CA ALA A 473 -0.21 -53.65 -3.58
C ALA A 473 -0.63 -54.70 -2.53
N LYS A 474 -1.50 -54.32 -1.59
CA LYS A 474 -2.08 -55.22 -0.58
C LYS A 474 -2.88 -56.34 -1.24
N ASN A 475 -3.69 -56.00 -2.25
CA ASN A 475 -4.53 -56.97 -2.96
C ASN A 475 -3.68 -57.95 -3.78
N MET A 476 -2.62 -57.49 -4.45
CA MET A 476 -1.68 -58.38 -5.13
C MET A 476 -0.97 -59.32 -4.15
N ALA A 477 -0.41 -58.80 -3.05
CA ALA A 477 0.27 -59.65 -2.08
C ALA A 477 -0.68 -60.65 -1.39
N GLY A 478 -1.87 -60.20 -1.01
CA GLY A 478 -2.87 -61.03 -0.34
C GLY A 478 -3.64 -61.98 -1.25
N GLY A 479 -3.69 -61.72 -2.56
CA GLY A 479 -4.63 -62.38 -3.47
C GLY A 479 -4.01 -63.12 -4.66
N HIS A 480 -2.70 -63.01 -4.90
CA HIS A 480 -2.06 -63.65 -6.08
C HIS A 480 -2.08 -65.19 -6.07
N HIS A 481 -2.44 -65.81 -4.93
CA HIS A 481 -2.66 -67.25 -4.80
C HIS A 481 -4.15 -67.64 -4.68
N GLU A 482 -5.06 -66.68 -4.78
CA GLU A 482 -6.48 -66.98 -4.93
C GLU A 482 -6.74 -67.61 -6.30
N ARG A 483 -7.71 -68.53 -6.34
CA ARG A 483 -8.07 -69.25 -7.57
C ARG A 483 -9.48 -68.89 -7.98
N TRP A 484 -9.70 -68.72 -9.28
CA TRP A 484 -11.00 -68.33 -9.82
C TRP A 484 -12.17 -69.22 -9.32
N ASP A 485 -11.93 -70.51 -9.11
CA ASP A 485 -12.93 -71.46 -8.61
C ASP A 485 -13.18 -71.43 -7.08
N GLY A 486 -12.38 -70.68 -6.32
CA GLY A 486 -12.44 -70.56 -4.87
C GLY A 486 -11.57 -71.56 -4.10
N SER A 487 -10.76 -72.38 -4.78
CA SER A 487 -9.85 -73.36 -4.15
C SER A 487 -8.49 -72.78 -3.70
N GLY A 488 -8.32 -71.46 -3.83
CA GLY A 488 -7.09 -70.74 -3.48
C GLY A 488 -6.99 -70.38 -1.99
N TYR A 489 -6.01 -69.56 -1.66
CA TYR A 489 -5.73 -69.06 -0.33
C TYR A 489 -5.24 -67.59 -0.40
N PRO A 490 -5.28 -66.82 0.71
CA PRO A 490 -5.63 -67.19 2.08
C PRO A 490 -7.12 -67.07 2.43
N TYR A 491 -7.92 -66.39 1.61
CA TYR A 491 -9.31 -66.03 1.93
C TYR A 491 -10.35 -66.92 1.23
N GLY A 492 -9.95 -67.66 0.19
CA GLY A 492 -10.85 -68.53 -0.56
C GLY A 492 -11.84 -67.73 -1.43
N LEU A 493 -11.38 -66.61 -1.97
CA LEU A 493 -12.19 -65.74 -2.82
C LEU A 493 -12.49 -66.43 -4.16
N LYS A 494 -13.69 -66.18 -4.71
CA LYS A 494 -14.17 -66.81 -5.94
C LYS A 494 -14.59 -65.77 -6.97
N GLY A 495 -14.21 -66.00 -8.22
CA GLY A 495 -14.59 -65.14 -9.34
C GLY A 495 -14.12 -63.70 -9.16
N GLU A 496 -15.01 -62.75 -9.44
CA GLU A 496 -14.74 -61.31 -9.35
C GLU A 496 -14.57 -60.78 -7.92
N ALA A 497 -14.81 -61.61 -6.90
CA ALA A 497 -14.43 -61.25 -5.53
C ALA A 497 -12.91 -61.15 -5.35
N ILE A 498 -12.13 -61.77 -6.26
CA ILE A 498 -10.69 -61.60 -6.35
C ILE A 498 -10.41 -60.27 -7.08
N PRO A 499 -9.69 -59.31 -6.47
CA PRO A 499 -9.34 -58.05 -7.12
C PRO A 499 -8.63 -58.26 -8.46
N LEU A 500 -8.83 -57.36 -9.42
CA LEU A 500 -8.31 -57.52 -10.79
C LEU A 500 -6.78 -57.62 -10.82
N GLU A 501 -6.11 -56.74 -10.09
CA GLU A 501 -4.66 -56.71 -9.91
C GLU A 501 -4.11 -58.03 -9.38
N ALA A 502 -4.82 -58.70 -8.47
CA ALA A 502 -4.45 -60.00 -7.94
C ALA A 502 -4.64 -61.13 -8.97
N ARG A 503 -5.72 -61.08 -9.75
CA ARG A 503 -5.97 -62.01 -10.87
C ARG A 503 -4.89 -61.90 -11.95
N VAL A 504 -4.48 -60.68 -12.29
CA VAL A 504 -3.40 -60.42 -13.25
C VAL A 504 -2.06 -60.93 -12.71
N MET A 505 -1.77 -60.64 -11.43
CA MET A 505 -0.53 -61.09 -10.78
C MET A 505 -0.45 -62.62 -10.71
N ALA A 506 -1.56 -63.33 -10.45
CA ALA A 506 -1.59 -64.79 -10.43
C ALA A 506 -1.20 -65.41 -11.79
N VAL A 507 -1.68 -64.83 -12.90
CA VAL A 507 -1.26 -65.24 -14.25
C VAL A 507 0.22 -64.98 -14.47
N ALA A 508 0.70 -63.80 -14.06
CA ALA A 508 2.09 -63.40 -14.24
C ALA A 508 3.08 -64.29 -13.45
N ASP A 509 2.80 -64.54 -12.17
CA ASP A 509 3.64 -65.39 -11.31
C ASP A 509 3.70 -66.83 -11.81
N VAL A 510 2.54 -67.43 -12.14
CA VAL A 510 2.52 -68.80 -12.65
C VAL A 510 3.17 -68.91 -14.02
N TYR A 511 2.96 -67.92 -14.92
CA TYR A 511 3.63 -67.92 -16.22
C TYR A 511 5.15 -67.88 -16.05
N ASP A 512 5.68 -66.95 -15.24
CA ASP A 512 7.12 -66.88 -14.94
C ASP A 512 7.64 -68.20 -14.37
N ALA A 513 6.90 -68.82 -13.45
CA ALA A 513 7.24 -70.10 -12.85
C ALA A 513 7.29 -71.27 -13.85
N LEU A 514 6.51 -71.21 -14.93
CA LEU A 514 6.46 -72.26 -15.96
C LEU A 514 7.60 -72.12 -16.97
N VAL A 515 7.94 -70.89 -17.37
CA VAL A 515 8.92 -70.62 -18.44
C VAL A 515 10.34 -70.34 -17.91
N SER A 516 10.50 -70.13 -16.60
CA SER A 516 11.82 -69.93 -15.98
C SER A 516 12.41 -71.24 -15.45
N LYS A 517 13.73 -71.39 -15.57
CA LYS A 517 14.46 -72.53 -15.00
C LYS A 517 14.52 -72.41 -13.47
N ARG A 518 14.11 -73.46 -12.73
CA ARG A 518 14.23 -73.53 -11.26
C ARG A 518 15.17 -74.67 -10.86
N CYS A 519 15.77 -74.60 -9.66
CA CYS A 519 16.70 -75.61 -9.13
C CYS A 519 16.19 -77.06 -9.18
N TYR A 520 14.87 -77.26 -9.26
CA TYR A 520 14.20 -78.56 -9.23
C TYR A 520 13.40 -78.90 -10.50
N LYS A 521 13.40 -78.02 -11.53
CA LYS A 521 12.58 -78.21 -12.75
C LYS A 521 13.15 -77.46 -13.95
N GLU A 522 13.32 -78.17 -15.07
CA GLU A 522 13.60 -77.54 -16.37
C GLU A 522 12.39 -76.72 -16.85
N ALA A 523 12.66 -75.61 -17.53
CA ALA A 523 11.62 -74.74 -18.07
C ALA A 523 10.73 -75.51 -19.07
N PHE A 524 9.42 -75.26 -19.03
CA PHE A 524 8.53 -75.73 -20.09
C PHE A 524 8.78 -74.98 -21.39
N SER A 525 8.41 -75.58 -22.52
CA SER A 525 8.32 -74.83 -23.78
C SER A 525 7.25 -73.74 -23.65
N PHE A 526 7.37 -72.66 -24.42
CA PHE A 526 6.35 -71.60 -24.42
C PHE A 526 4.96 -72.14 -24.80
N ASP A 527 4.91 -73.10 -25.72
CA ASP A 527 3.67 -73.79 -26.11
C ASP A 527 3.06 -74.55 -24.93
N ASP A 528 3.86 -75.35 -24.21
CA ASP A 528 3.37 -76.12 -23.05
C ASP A 528 2.91 -75.20 -21.91
N ALA A 529 3.66 -74.13 -21.62
CA ALA A 529 3.31 -73.17 -20.57
C ALA A 529 1.98 -72.46 -20.90
N TYR A 530 1.81 -72.08 -22.16
CA TYR A 530 0.59 -71.47 -22.65
C TYR A 530 -0.60 -72.44 -22.58
N ASP A 531 -0.41 -73.68 -23.02
CA ASP A 531 -1.40 -74.76 -22.94
C ASP A 531 -1.85 -75.03 -21.50
N ILE A 532 -0.92 -74.99 -20.53
CA ILE A 532 -1.22 -75.17 -19.11
C ILE A 532 -2.09 -74.02 -18.60
N ILE A 533 -1.75 -72.78 -18.93
CA ILE A 533 -2.52 -71.60 -18.52
C ILE A 533 -3.90 -71.61 -19.18
N ASP A 534 -3.98 -71.90 -20.48
CA ASP A 534 -5.23 -71.97 -21.25
C ASP A 534 -6.20 -73.00 -20.67
N LYS A 535 -5.73 -74.22 -20.40
CA LYS A 535 -6.53 -75.30 -19.76
C LYS A 535 -6.93 -74.97 -18.32
N SER A 536 -6.27 -74.00 -17.69
CA SER A 536 -6.53 -73.56 -16.32
C SER A 536 -7.45 -72.33 -16.22
N MET A 537 -7.83 -71.73 -17.36
CA MET A 537 -8.82 -70.64 -17.41
C MET A 537 -10.18 -71.11 -16.89
N GLY A 538 -10.84 -70.30 -16.06
CA GLY A 538 -12.11 -70.65 -15.41
C GLY A 538 -11.97 -71.58 -14.20
N LYS A 539 -10.75 -72.03 -13.86
CA LYS A 539 -10.46 -72.78 -12.63
C LYS A 539 -9.43 -72.04 -11.78
N HIS A 540 -8.20 -71.96 -12.26
CA HIS A 540 -7.13 -71.23 -11.59
C HIS A 540 -7.22 -69.75 -11.92
N PHE A 541 -7.34 -69.44 -13.21
CA PHE A 541 -7.27 -68.07 -13.72
C PHE A 541 -8.63 -67.56 -14.17
N ASP A 542 -8.79 -66.24 -14.14
CA ASP A 542 -9.96 -65.56 -14.66
C ASP A 542 -10.06 -65.74 -16.19
N PRO A 543 -11.16 -66.32 -16.71
CA PRO A 543 -11.33 -66.53 -18.14
C PRO A 543 -11.40 -65.22 -18.95
N SER A 544 -11.75 -64.08 -18.33
CA SER A 544 -11.76 -62.77 -18.98
C SER A 544 -10.36 -62.26 -19.32
N LEU A 545 -9.32 -62.73 -18.59
CA LEU A 545 -7.92 -62.37 -18.86
C LEU A 545 -7.33 -63.10 -20.06
N LYS A 546 -7.97 -64.20 -20.50
CA LYS A 546 -7.51 -65.02 -21.62
C LYS A 546 -7.22 -64.18 -22.87
N LYS A 547 -8.14 -63.28 -23.25
CA LYS A 547 -7.94 -62.43 -24.45
C LYS A 547 -6.66 -61.59 -24.37
N TYR A 548 -6.33 -61.06 -23.19
CA TYR A 548 -5.15 -60.22 -23.01
C TYR A 548 -3.88 -61.06 -22.97
N PHE A 549 -3.93 -62.23 -22.34
CA PHE A 549 -2.83 -63.19 -22.34
C PHE A 549 -2.52 -63.69 -23.76
N ASP A 550 -3.55 -64.02 -24.54
CA ASP A 550 -3.41 -64.43 -25.94
C ASP A 550 -2.77 -63.34 -26.80
N GLN A 551 -3.22 -62.09 -26.66
CA GLN A 551 -2.66 -60.93 -27.37
C GLN A 551 -1.22 -60.58 -26.94
N SER A 552 -0.82 -60.99 -25.74
CA SER A 552 0.49 -60.72 -25.16
C SER A 552 1.55 -61.75 -25.55
N ARG A 553 1.14 -62.90 -26.10
CA ARG A 553 2.00 -64.06 -26.34
C ARG A 553 3.31 -63.74 -27.05
N ALA A 554 3.26 -63.03 -28.18
CA ALA A 554 4.47 -62.71 -28.96
C ALA A 554 5.46 -61.83 -28.19
N GLU A 555 4.96 -60.87 -27.41
CA GLU A 555 5.79 -59.97 -26.59
C GLU A 555 6.39 -60.70 -25.39
N LEU A 556 5.63 -61.59 -24.76
CA LEU A 556 6.11 -62.45 -23.67
C LEU A 556 7.21 -63.40 -24.14
N GLU A 557 7.01 -64.14 -25.23
CA GLU A 557 8.00 -65.07 -25.77
C GLU A 557 9.31 -64.35 -26.15
N GLU A 558 9.19 -63.16 -26.77
CA GLU A 558 10.35 -62.35 -27.13
C GLU A 558 11.10 -61.83 -25.90
N TYR A 559 10.39 -61.41 -24.84
CA TYR A 559 11.00 -60.97 -23.59
C TYR A 559 11.82 -62.10 -22.93
N TYR A 560 11.23 -63.29 -22.76
CA TYR A 560 11.93 -64.41 -22.14
C TYR A 560 13.07 -64.97 -23.02
N ARG A 561 12.94 -64.92 -24.35
CA ARG A 561 14.04 -65.29 -25.26
C ARG A 561 15.26 -64.40 -25.05
N LYS A 562 15.05 -63.08 -24.95
CA LYS A 562 16.12 -62.11 -24.70
C LYS A 562 16.78 -62.29 -23.33
N GLU A 563 15.99 -62.52 -22.29
CA GLU A 563 16.54 -62.76 -20.94
C GLU A 563 17.35 -64.07 -20.92
N CYS A 564 16.89 -65.15 -21.59
CA CYS A 564 17.69 -66.37 -21.74
C CYS A 564 18.99 -66.18 -22.53
N GLU A 565 18.99 -65.36 -23.59
CA GLU A 565 20.21 -65.02 -24.35
C GLU A 565 21.19 -64.20 -23.50
N ALA A 566 20.68 -63.26 -22.71
CA ALA A 566 21.48 -62.46 -21.79
C ALA A 566 22.10 -63.31 -20.68
N GLU A 567 21.34 -64.20 -20.04
CA GLU A 567 21.85 -65.14 -19.02
C GLU A 567 22.93 -66.07 -19.59
N ARG A 568 22.78 -66.55 -20.83
CA ARG A 568 23.82 -67.36 -21.52
C ARG A 568 25.09 -66.55 -21.78
N ALA A 569 24.97 -65.31 -22.25
CA ALA A 569 26.11 -64.43 -22.50
C ALA A 569 26.87 -64.06 -21.21
N GLU A 570 26.18 -63.92 -20.07
CA GLU A 570 26.80 -63.70 -18.76
C GLU A 570 27.51 -64.95 -18.24
N THR A 571 26.92 -66.13 -18.44
CA THR A 571 27.53 -67.42 -18.05
C THR A 571 28.78 -67.74 -18.89
N GLU A 572 28.76 -67.41 -20.17
CA GLU A 572 29.92 -67.54 -21.07
C GLU A 572 31.05 -66.54 -20.73
N LYS A 573 30.74 -65.33 -20.27
CA LYS A 573 31.77 -64.38 -19.77
C LYS A 573 32.38 -64.83 -18.44
N SER A 574 31.55 -65.32 -17.51
CA SER A 574 31.98 -65.82 -16.20
C SER A 574 32.87 -67.08 -16.29
N SER A 575 32.61 -67.95 -17.28
CA SER A 575 33.42 -69.17 -17.52
C SER A 575 34.76 -68.92 -18.21
N VAL A 576 34.97 -67.75 -18.84
CA VAL A 576 36.27 -67.35 -19.43
C VAL A 576 37.19 -66.68 -18.39
N GLU A 577 36.66 -66.18 -17.27
CA GLU A 577 37.43 -65.50 -16.21
C GLU A 577 37.75 -66.39 -14.98
N SER A 578 37.45 -67.69 -15.00
CA SER A 578 37.86 -68.63 -13.94
C SER A 578 39.24 -69.23 -14.24
N PRO A 579 40.33 -68.89 -13.51
CA PRO A 579 41.58 -69.62 -13.62
C PRO A 579 41.42 -70.97 -12.92
N ALA A 580 41.79 -72.04 -13.62
CA ALA A 580 41.95 -73.36 -13.04
C ALA A 580 42.80 -73.29 -11.76
N ASN A 581 42.25 -73.78 -10.66
CA ASN A 581 42.98 -74.13 -9.43
C ASN A 581 42.48 -75.46 -8.91
#